data_AF-A0A8J4X029-F1
#
_entry.id   AF-A0A8J4X029-F1
#
_cell.length_a   1.000
_cell.length_b   1.000
_cell.length_c   1.000
_cell.angle_alpha   90.00
_cell.angle_beta   90.00
_cell.angle_gamma   90.00
#
_symmetry.space_group_name_H-M   'P 1'
#
loop_
_entity.id
_entity.type
_entity.pdbx_description
1 polymer ?
#
loop_
_entity_poly.entity_id
_entity_poly.type
_entity_poly.pdbx_seq_one_letter_code
_entity_poly.pdbx_strand_id
1 'polypeptide(L)'
;MGLPWNGFHLDRTPRGKPYLAHPLSVSGSAPWSFNISHQGDFAVLAAERGRQVGVDVMKTTRPGSSSVQEFFHIMKRQFTDYEWQTITSAQSDWDQLHLFYRHWALKESFIKAIGAGLGFNLQRAEFHISPNQMQEGRVSCRTKLHLDEEEEEDWTFEECLLDEHHHVAVALGKPEGSDPN
;
A
#
# COMPACT_ATOMS: atom_id res chain seq x y z
N MET A 1 -5.01 23.69 -2.56
CA MET A 1 -4.67 24.29 -1.25
C MET A 1 -4.54 25.81 -1.29
N GLY A 2 -4.43 26.46 -2.48
CA GLY A 2 -4.49 27.93 -2.60
C GLY A 2 -3.30 28.68 -1.98
N LEU A 3 -2.29 27.97 -1.50
CA LEU A 3 -1.10 28.54 -0.88
C LEU A 3 -0.02 28.82 -1.94
N PRO A 4 0.80 29.86 -1.73
CA PRO A 4 2.00 30.06 -2.52
C PRO A 4 3.03 28.95 -2.21
N TRP A 5 3.94 28.68 -3.15
CA TRP A 5 4.94 27.62 -3.01
C TRP A 5 5.79 27.71 -1.73
N ASN A 6 6.17 28.93 -1.34
CA ASN A 6 6.94 29.20 -0.12
C ASN A 6 6.12 29.09 1.18
N GLY A 7 4.81 28.90 1.08
CA GLY A 7 3.92 28.67 2.23
C GLY A 7 3.77 27.20 2.61
N PHE A 8 4.33 26.27 1.84
CA PHE A 8 4.33 24.85 2.19
C PHE A 8 5.48 24.52 3.14
N HIS A 9 5.13 23.97 4.30
CA HIS A 9 6.10 23.47 5.27
C HIS A 9 5.92 21.97 5.43
N LEU A 10 6.93 21.21 5.04
CA LEU A 10 6.98 19.76 5.21
C LEU A 10 7.86 19.42 6.40
N ASP A 11 7.41 18.46 7.20
CA ASP A 11 8.20 17.88 8.29
C ASP A 11 8.07 16.34 8.25
N ARG A 12 8.73 15.62 9.15
CA ARG A 12 8.75 14.16 9.20
C ARG A 12 8.37 13.67 10.58
N THR A 13 7.54 12.62 10.64
CA THR A 13 7.27 11.93 11.89
C THR A 13 8.57 11.30 12.44
N PRO A 14 8.63 10.87 13.71
CA PRO A 14 9.80 10.18 14.25
C PRO A 14 10.23 8.93 13.45
N ARG A 15 9.30 8.33 12.69
CA ARG A 15 9.54 7.19 11.80
C ARG A 15 9.80 7.59 10.34
N GLY A 16 9.98 8.88 10.07
CA GLY A 16 10.39 9.42 8.78
C GLY A 16 9.27 9.69 7.77
N LYS A 17 8.00 9.43 8.11
CA LYS A 17 6.85 9.70 7.22
C LYS A 17 6.72 11.21 7.01
N PRO A 18 6.83 11.73 5.77
CA PRO A 18 6.60 13.14 5.50
C PRO A 18 5.16 13.52 5.79
N TYR A 19 4.95 14.69 6.40
CA TYR A 19 3.64 15.28 6.58
C TYR A 19 3.68 16.78 6.34
N LEU A 20 2.51 17.35 6.08
CA LEU A 20 2.35 18.78 5.90
C LEU A 20 2.27 19.42 7.29
N ALA A 21 3.35 20.04 7.75
CA ALA A 21 3.50 20.56 9.11
C ALA A 21 2.52 21.70 9.44
N HIS A 22 1.93 22.30 8.41
CA HIS A 22 0.76 23.18 8.48
C HIS A 22 0.09 23.20 7.11
N PRO A 23 -1.24 23.30 7.09
CA PRO A 23 -1.75 24.59 6.65
C PRO A 23 -2.79 25.11 7.63
N LEU A 24 -3.00 26.42 7.65
CA LEU A 24 -4.16 27.08 8.24
C LEU A 24 -5.37 26.14 8.09
N SER A 25 -5.89 25.62 9.21
CA SER A 25 -7.28 25.18 9.19
C SER A 25 -8.05 26.42 8.75
N VAL A 26 -8.48 26.44 7.49
CA VAL A 26 -9.63 27.26 7.17
C VAL A 26 -10.71 26.65 8.03
N SER A 27 -11.08 27.33 9.12
CA SER A 27 -11.95 26.79 10.17
C SER A 27 -13.07 25.96 9.54
N GLY A 28 -13.05 24.64 9.79
CA GLY A 28 -14.04 23.69 9.25
C GLY A 28 -13.58 22.73 8.15
N SER A 29 -12.36 22.79 7.61
CA SER A 29 -11.86 21.79 6.63
C SER A 29 -10.97 20.71 7.25
N ALA A 30 -11.23 19.43 6.91
CA ALA A 30 -10.38 18.31 7.32
C ALA A 30 -8.92 18.44 6.80
N PRO A 31 -7.92 17.98 7.57
CA PRO A 31 -6.52 18.09 7.19
C PRO A 31 -6.18 17.24 5.95
N TRP A 32 -5.14 17.65 5.24
CA TRP A 32 -4.57 16.86 4.15
C TRP A 32 -3.58 15.83 4.68
N SER A 33 -3.71 14.60 4.19
CA SER A 33 -2.70 13.55 4.30
C SER A 33 -2.13 13.29 2.93
N PHE A 34 -0.83 12.99 2.84
CA PHE A 34 -0.23 12.52 1.59
C PHE A 34 0.81 11.43 1.86
N ASN A 35 1.06 10.62 0.85
CA ASN A 35 2.11 9.63 0.87
C ASN A 35 2.74 9.50 -0.52
N ILE A 36 4.00 9.08 -0.55
CA ILE A 36 4.78 8.91 -1.78
C ILE A 36 5.46 7.55 -1.77
N SER A 37 5.62 6.96 -2.95
CA SER A 37 6.48 5.81 -3.17
C SER A 37 7.17 5.92 -4.52
N HIS A 38 8.29 5.25 -4.68
CA HIS A 38 8.98 5.18 -5.96
C HIS A 38 9.68 3.83 -6.09
N GLN A 39 9.57 3.21 -7.25
CA GLN A 39 10.31 2.00 -7.59
C GLN A 39 10.32 1.81 -9.10
N GLY A 40 11.43 1.29 -9.62
CA GLY A 40 11.61 1.14 -11.05
C GLY A 40 11.60 2.51 -11.73
N ASP A 41 10.68 2.68 -12.67
CA ASP A 41 10.61 3.84 -13.56
C ASP A 41 9.62 4.91 -13.07
N PHE A 42 8.93 4.67 -11.95
CA PHE A 42 7.85 5.51 -11.46
C PHE A 42 8.09 6.05 -10.05
N ALA A 43 7.63 7.29 -9.85
CA ALA A 43 7.31 7.85 -8.55
C ALA A 43 5.80 8.15 -8.51
N VAL A 44 5.13 7.73 -7.45
CA VAL A 44 3.69 7.88 -7.24
C VAL A 44 3.43 8.70 -5.98
N LEU A 45 2.34 9.46 -6.01
CA LEU A 45 1.87 10.28 -4.89
C LEU A 45 0.36 10.09 -4.75
N ALA A 46 -0.09 9.80 -3.54
CA ALA A 46 -1.50 9.82 -3.17
C ALA A 46 -1.72 10.88 -2.09
N ALA A 47 -2.81 11.63 -2.20
CA ALA A 47 -3.17 12.67 -1.24
C ALA A 47 -4.68 12.71 -1.04
N GLU A 48 -5.10 12.82 0.22
CA GLU A 48 -6.51 12.76 0.61
C GLU A 48 -6.83 13.77 1.71
N ARG A 49 -8.11 14.15 1.81
CA ARG A 49 -8.61 15.01 2.89
C ARG A 49 -9.37 14.19 3.92
N GLY A 50 -9.01 14.34 5.19
CA GLY A 50 -9.75 13.71 6.30
C GLY A 50 -9.66 12.18 6.35
N ARG A 51 -8.73 11.58 5.61
CA ARG A 51 -8.42 10.14 5.64
C ARG A 51 -6.92 9.94 5.84
N GLN A 52 -6.55 8.83 6.45
CA GLN A 52 -5.19 8.33 6.32
C GLN A 52 -4.99 7.84 4.88
N VAL A 53 -3.81 8.12 4.32
CA VAL A 53 -3.42 7.62 3.00
C VAL A 53 -2.00 7.06 3.06
N GLY A 54 -1.81 5.92 2.40
CA GLY A 54 -0.54 5.32 2.09
C GLY A 54 -0.53 4.84 0.65
N VAL A 55 0.60 4.95 -0.03
CA VAL A 55 0.76 4.46 -1.40
C VAL A 55 2.04 3.68 -1.51
N ASP A 56 2.00 2.61 -2.29
CA ASP A 56 3.18 1.89 -2.70
C ASP A 56 3.17 1.54 -4.18
N VAL A 57 4.35 1.50 -4.79
CA VAL A 57 4.56 1.06 -6.16
C VAL A 57 5.63 -0.03 -6.18
N MET A 58 5.32 -1.15 -6.84
CA MET A 58 6.20 -2.30 -6.94
C MET A 58 6.37 -2.77 -8.38
N LYS A 59 7.61 -2.86 -8.85
CA LYS A 59 7.97 -3.45 -10.15
C LYS A 59 8.19 -4.95 -10.00
N THR A 60 7.47 -5.74 -10.79
CA THR A 60 7.69 -7.17 -10.89
C THR A 60 9.05 -7.42 -11.52
N THR A 61 9.93 -8.11 -10.80
CA THR A 61 11.26 -8.47 -11.28
C THR A 61 11.58 -9.93 -10.94
N ARG A 62 12.43 -10.57 -11.75
CA ARG A 62 12.94 -11.89 -11.38
C ARG A 62 13.98 -11.74 -10.26
N PRO A 63 14.02 -12.66 -9.29
CA PRO A 63 15.13 -12.72 -8.34
C PRO A 63 16.45 -12.89 -9.10
N GLY A 64 17.51 -12.21 -8.64
CA GLY A 64 18.76 -12.08 -9.40
C GLY A 64 19.52 -13.40 -9.58
N SER A 65 19.90 -14.05 -8.48
CA SER A 65 20.71 -15.28 -8.49
C SER A 65 20.02 -16.52 -7.91
N SER A 66 18.78 -16.39 -7.44
CA SER A 66 18.00 -17.48 -6.84
C SER A 66 16.81 -17.86 -7.73
N SER A 67 16.31 -19.07 -7.57
CA SER A 67 15.00 -19.46 -8.11
C SER A 67 13.86 -18.66 -7.46
N VAL A 68 12.68 -18.64 -8.10
CA VAL A 68 11.48 -18.00 -7.52
C VAL A 68 11.06 -18.70 -6.23
N GLN A 69 11.19 -20.02 -6.17
CA GLN A 69 10.83 -20.82 -5.00
C GLN A 69 11.76 -20.54 -3.81
N GLU A 70 13.06 -20.38 -4.03
CA GLU A 70 14.01 -19.95 -2.97
C GLU A 70 13.71 -18.54 -2.48
N PHE A 71 13.41 -17.62 -3.40
CA PHE A 71 12.99 -16.26 -3.05
C PHE A 71 11.72 -16.28 -2.18
N PHE A 72 10.71 -17.05 -2.55
CA PHE A 72 9.49 -17.20 -1.76
C PHE A 72 9.74 -17.85 -0.40
N HIS A 73 10.66 -18.81 -0.30
CA HIS A 73 11.04 -19.40 0.98
C HIS A 73 11.60 -18.34 1.95
N ILE A 74 12.47 -17.45 1.46
CA ILE A 74 13.02 -16.34 2.26
C ILE A 74 11.89 -15.38 2.70
N MET A 75 10.94 -15.11 1.81
CA MET A 75 9.84 -14.18 2.05
C MET A 75 8.66 -14.81 2.80
N LYS A 76 8.68 -16.11 3.13
CA LYS A 76 7.55 -16.85 3.69
C LYS A 76 6.92 -16.16 4.90
N ARG A 77 7.73 -15.56 5.77
CA ARG A 77 7.29 -14.88 7.00
C ARG A 77 6.58 -13.53 6.76
N GLN A 78 6.52 -13.04 5.53
CA GLN A 78 5.90 -11.74 5.23
C GLN A 78 4.43 -11.84 4.80
N PHE A 79 3.93 -13.03 4.49
CA PHE A 79 2.55 -13.26 4.03
C PHE A 79 1.92 -14.43 4.77
N THR A 80 0.61 -14.37 4.95
CA THR A 80 -0.17 -15.45 5.58
C THR A 80 -0.27 -16.66 4.67
N ASP A 81 -0.77 -17.79 5.19
CA ASP A 81 -0.95 -18.99 4.37
C ASP A 81 -2.03 -18.82 3.29
N TYR A 82 -3.08 -18.02 3.54
CA TYR A 82 -4.08 -17.67 2.53
C TYR A 82 -3.47 -16.87 1.37
N GLU A 83 -2.66 -15.85 1.69
CA GLU A 83 -1.96 -15.04 0.68
C GLU A 83 -1.00 -15.92 -0.12
N TRP A 84 -0.25 -16.80 0.54
CA TRP A 84 0.63 -17.76 -0.15
C TRP A 84 -0.12 -18.74 -1.04
N GLN A 85 -1.29 -19.23 -0.62
CA GLN A 85 -2.15 -20.07 -1.45
C GLN A 85 -2.58 -19.31 -2.72
N THR A 86 -2.94 -18.03 -2.57
CA THR A 86 -3.29 -17.17 -3.70
C THR A 86 -2.08 -16.94 -4.62
N ILE A 87 -0.93 -16.53 -4.07
CA ILE A 87 0.31 -16.27 -4.82
C ILE A 87 0.74 -17.50 -5.62
N THR A 88 0.73 -18.68 -5.00
CA THR A 88 1.19 -19.93 -5.62
C THR A 88 0.13 -20.64 -6.46
N SER A 89 -1.10 -20.10 -6.52
CA SER A 89 -2.16 -20.64 -7.39
C SER A 89 -1.92 -20.38 -8.89
N ALA A 90 -1.06 -19.40 -9.21
CA ALA A 90 -0.65 -19.10 -10.57
C ALA A 90 0.22 -20.22 -11.18
N GLN A 91 0.04 -20.47 -12.48
CA GLN A 91 0.70 -21.57 -13.18
C GLN A 91 2.17 -21.31 -13.50
N SER A 92 2.55 -20.05 -13.76
CA SER A 92 3.92 -19.68 -14.12
C SER A 92 4.60 -18.93 -12.99
N ASP A 93 5.92 -19.12 -12.85
CA ASP A 93 6.76 -18.38 -11.90
C ASP A 93 6.61 -16.86 -12.05
N TRP A 94 6.39 -16.37 -13.28
CA TRP A 94 6.20 -14.94 -13.53
C TRP A 94 4.85 -14.44 -13.01
N ASP A 95 3.78 -15.19 -13.22
CA ASP A 95 2.46 -14.84 -12.70
C ASP A 95 2.42 -14.93 -11.16
N GLN A 96 3.14 -15.88 -10.57
CA GLN A 96 3.31 -15.96 -9.12
C GLN A 96 4.06 -14.73 -8.58
N LEU A 97 5.14 -14.30 -9.25
CA LEU A 97 5.84 -13.05 -8.90
C LEU A 97 4.91 -11.84 -9.03
N HIS A 98 4.06 -11.78 -10.05
CA HIS A 98 3.06 -10.72 -10.19
C HIS A 98 2.13 -10.64 -8.98
N LEU A 99 1.58 -11.78 -8.53
CA LEU A 99 0.71 -11.83 -7.35
C LEU A 99 1.48 -11.48 -6.07
N PHE A 100 2.73 -11.94 -5.96
CA PHE A 100 3.61 -11.61 -4.85
C PHE A 100 3.82 -10.09 -4.72
N TYR A 101 4.25 -9.43 -5.81
CA TYR A 101 4.53 -7.98 -5.79
C TYR A 101 3.27 -7.15 -5.60
N ARG A 102 2.12 -7.63 -6.10
CA ARG A 102 0.82 -7.03 -5.82
C ARG A 102 0.47 -7.07 -4.32
N HIS A 103 0.56 -8.24 -3.68
CA HIS A 103 0.32 -8.36 -2.24
C HIS A 103 1.34 -7.56 -1.42
N TRP A 104 2.59 -7.51 -1.87
CA TRP A 104 3.63 -6.70 -1.23
C TRP A 104 3.28 -5.21 -1.26
N ALA A 105 2.86 -4.69 -2.42
CA ALA A 105 2.42 -3.30 -2.57
C ALA A 105 1.23 -2.98 -1.65
N LEU A 106 0.25 -3.89 -1.56
CA LEU A 106 -0.89 -3.74 -0.63
C LEU A 106 -0.44 -3.61 0.82
N LYS A 107 0.39 -4.53 1.31
CA LYS A 107 0.92 -4.51 2.67
C LYS A 107 1.73 -3.24 2.97
N GLU A 108 2.62 -2.85 2.07
CA GLU A 108 3.43 -1.64 2.22
C GLU A 108 2.58 -0.38 2.18
N SER A 109 1.57 -0.31 1.30
CA SER A 109 0.64 0.82 1.26
C SER A 109 -0.10 1.00 2.58
N PHE A 110 -0.54 -0.10 3.19
CA PHE A 110 -1.19 -0.10 4.52
C PHE A 110 -0.23 0.34 5.63
N ILE A 111 0.97 -0.25 5.71
CA ILE A 111 1.99 0.14 6.72
C ILE A 111 2.33 1.63 6.62
N LYS A 112 2.49 2.14 5.39
CA LYS A 112 2.76 3.56 5.12
C LYS A 112 1.59 4.43 5.54
N ALA A 113 0.35 3.98 5.34
CA ALA A 113 -0.85 4.69 5.76
C ALA A 113 -0.88 4.85 7.29
N ILE A 114 -0.68 3.77 8.04
CA ILE A 114 -0.67 3.80 9.53
C ILE A 114 0.62 4.34 10.15
N GLY A 115 1.67 4.55 9.36
CA GLY A 115 2.95 5.07 9.85
C GLY A 115 3.69 4.11 10.79
N ALA A 116 3.44 2.80 10.70
CA ALA A 116 4.01 1.81 11.61
C ALA A 116 5.52 1.59 11.40
N GLY A 117 6.01 1.80 10.17
CA GLY A 117 7.40 1.53 9.79
C GLY A 117 7.74 0.04 9.88
N LEU A 118 9.04 -0.27 9.99
CA LEU A 118 9.57 -1.64 9.92
C LEU A 118 9.17 -2.57 11.09
N GLY A 119 8.56 -2.03 12.16
CA GLY A 119 8.19 -2.81 13.35
C GLY A 119 6.85 -3.52 13.24
N PHE A 120 6.09 -3.31 12.16
CA PHE A 120 4.79 -3.95 11.99
C PHE A 120 4.95 -5.42 11.60
N ASN A 121 4.25 -6.33 12.31
CA ASN A 121 4.23 -7.74 11.93
C ASN A 121 3.28 -7.94 10.74
N LEU A 122 3.85 -8.15 9.55
CA LEU A 122 3.11 -8.34 8.30
C LEU A 122 2.17 -9.54 8.27
N GLN A 123 2.35 -10.52 9.16
CA GLN A 123 1.43 -11.66 9.30
C GLN A 123 0.07 -11.27 9.87
N ARG A 124 -0.04 -10.11 10.52
CA ARG A 124 -1.31 -9.64 11.10
C ARG A 124 -2.28 -9.14 10.04
N ALA A 125 -1.77 -8.63 8.92
CA ALA A 125 -2.56 -8.04 7.86
C ALA A 125 -2.68 -9.03 6.70
N GLU A 126 -3.84 -9.63 6.49
CA GLU A 126 -4.12 -10.56 5.40
C GLU A 126 -4.96 -9.89 4.32
N PHE A 127 -4.48 -9.92 3.07
CA PHE A 127 -5.21 -9.33 1.94
C PHE A 127 -5.96 -10.36 1.11
N HIS A 128 -7.25 -10.09 0.92
CA HIS A 128 -8.15 -10.87 0.08
C HIS A 128 -8.36 -10.11 -1.24
N ILE A 129 -7.58 -10.47 -2.26
CA ILE A 129 -7.57 -9.75 -3.54
C ILE A 129 -8.73 -10.17 -4.45
N SER A 130 -9.27 -9.21 -5.20
CA SER A 130 -10.26 -9.47 -6.24
C SER A 130 -10.24 -8.37 -7.31
N PRO A 131 -10.25 -8.68 -8.62
CA PRO A 131 -9.98 -9.99 -9.22
C PRO A 131 -8.50 -10.41 -9.05
N ASN A 132 -8.15 -11.67 -9.29
CA ASN A 132 -6.74 -12.13 -9.24
C ASN A 132 -5.89 -11.51 -10.37
N GLN A 133 -6.47 -11.35 -11.56
CA GLN A 133 -5.81 -10.72 -12.71
C GLN A 133 -6.27 -9.28 -12.87
N MET A 134 -5.32 -8.36 -12.90
CA MET A 134 -5.56 -6.94 -13.13
C MET A 134 -5.51 -6.59 -14.61
N GLN A 135 -6.18 -5.50 -14.97
CA GLN A 135 -6.08 -4.89 -16.30
C GLN A 135 -5.29 -3.61 -16.17
N GLU A 136 -4.33 -3.40 -17.08
CA GLU A 136 -3.52 -2.19 -17.13
C GLU A 136 -4.40 -0.93 -17.23
N GLY A 137 -4.02 0.12 -16.47
CA GLY A 137 -4.69 1.41 -16.44
C GLY A 137 -6.08 1.41 -15.79
N ARG A 138 -6.56 0.28 -15.24
CA ARG A 138 -7.84 0.19 -14.54
C ARG A 138 -7.65 0.10 -13.03
N VAL A 139 -8.39 0.93 -12.32
CA VAL A 139 -8.44 0.91 -10.86
C VAL A 139 -9.43 -0.16 -10.39
N SER A 140 -9.01 -0.99 -9.44
CA SER A 140 -9.86 -1.93 -8.69
C SER A 140 -9.95 -1.49 -7.23
N CYS A 141 -11.15 -1.54 -6.65
CA CYS A 141 -11.41 -1.21 -5.24
C CYS A 141 -12.04 -2.37 -4.46
N ARG A 142 -11.80 -3.61 -4.90
CA ARG A 142 -12.49 -4.81 -4.38
C ARG A 142 -11.68 -5.62 -3.39
N THR A 143 -10.41 -5.27 -3.20
CA THR A 143 -9.53 -5.94 -2.26
C THR A 143 -9.90 -5.59 -0.83
N LYS A 144 -9.91 -6.61 0.04
CA LYS A 144 -10.26 -6.50 1.45
C LYS A 144 -9.04 -6.79 2.32
N LEU A 145 -8.97 -6.11 3.47
CA LEU A 145 -7.99 -6.35 4.51
C LEU A 145 -8.67 -7.07 5.67
N HIS A 146 -8.03 -8.12 6.16
CA HIS A 146 -8.31 -8.69 7.47
C HIS A 146 -7.13 -8.40 8.40
N LEU A 147 -7.39 -7.81 9.56
CA LEU A 147 -6.38 -7.58 10.59
C LEU A 147 -6.66 -8.51 11.77
N ASP A 148 -5.69 -9.35 12.11
CA ASP A 148 -5.84 -10.37 13.18
C ASP A 148 -7.12 -11.21 13.02
N GLU A 149 -7.40 -11.66 11.78
CA GLU A 149 -8.56 -12.46 11.36
C GLU A 149 -9.91 -11.72 11.23
N GLU A 150 -9.98 -10.44 11.61
CA GLU A 150 -11.20 -9.62 11.49
C GLU A 150 -11.18 -8.74 10.23
N GLU A 151 -12.30 -8.68 9.49
CA GLU A 151 -12.39 -7.80 8.30
C GLU A 151 -12.41 -6.33 8.71
N GLU A 152 -11.52 -5.54 8.09
CA GLU A 152 -11.37 -4.11 8.35
C GLU A 152 -12.18 -3.30 7.33
N GLU A 153 -13.47 -3.07 7.61
CA GLU A 153 -14.38 -2.33 6.71
C GLU A 153 -14.02 -0.84 6.53
N ASP A 154 -13.28 -0.28 7.49
CA ASP A 154 -12.84 1.11 7.48
C ASP A 154 -11.68 1.39 6.50
N TRP A 155 -11.09 0.32 5.96
CA TRP A 155 -10.01 0.40 5.00
C TRP A 155 -10.52 0.12 3.58
N THR A 156 -10.15 1.02 2.67
CA THR A 156 -10.36 0.85 1.24
C THR A 156 -9.00 0.76 0.55
N PHE A 157 -8.88 -0.15 -0.42
CA PHE A 157 -7.67 -0.31 -1.21
C PHE A 157 -7.97 -0.06 -2.68
N GLU A 158 -7.28 0.91 -3.27
CA GLU A 158 -7.31 1.15 -4.70
C GLU A 158 -6.05 0.56 -5.33
N GLU A 159 -6.23 -0.35 -6.27
CA GLU A 159 -5.14 -1.03 -6.95
C GLU A 159 -5.15 -0.64 -8.43
N CYS A 160 -3.99 -0.37 -9.00
CA CYS A 160 -3.83 -0.17 -10.43
C CYS A 160 -2.54 -0.83 -10.91
N LEU A 161 -2.58 -1.40 -12.12
CA LEU A 161 -1.38 -1.83 -12.84
C LEU A 161 -1.04 -0.71 -13.83
N LEU A 162 0.05 0.05 -13.59
CA LEU A 162 0.41 1.22 -14.41
C LEU A 162 0.89 0.85 -15.80
N ASP A 163 1.64 -0.23 -15.88
CA ASP A 163 2.09 -0.93 -17.08
C ASP A 163 2.16 -2.43 -16.76
N GLU A 164 2.59 -3.26 -17.71
CA GLU A 164 2.72 -4.71 -17.53
C GLU A 164 3.57 -5.19 -16.33
N HIS A 165 4.28 -4.31 -15.60
CA HIS A 165 5.18 -4.70 -14.51
C HIS A 165 4.98 -3.94 -13.19
N HIS A 166 4.38 -2.75 -13.20
CA HIS A 166 4.31 -1.87 -12.03
C HIS A 166 2.92 -1.88 -11.36
N HIS A 167 2.85 -2.52 -10.21
CA HIS A 167 1.67 -2.55 -9.34
C HIS A 167 1.67 -1.32 -8.44
N VAL A 168 0.54 -0.62 -8.36
CA VAL A 168 0.31 0.45 -7.40
C VAL A 168 -0.83 0.05 -6.49
N ALA A 169 -0.63 0.24 -5.19
CA ALA A 169 -1.67 0.10 -4.18
C ALA A 169 -1.77 1.40 -3.37
N VAL A 170 -2.99 1.89 -3.20
CA VAL A 170 -3.33 3.03 -2.33
C VAL A 170 -4.21 2.51 -1.20
N ALA A 171 -3.74 2.63 0.03
CA ALA A 171 -4.51 2.31 1.22
C ALA A 171 -5.15 3.59 1.77
N LEU A 172 -6.46 3.55 1.99
CA LEU A 172 -7.24 4.66 2.48
C LEU A 172 -7.98 4.24 3.76
N GLY A 173 -7.64 4.88 4.87
CA GLY A 173 -8.21 4.57 6.20
C GLY A 173 -9.01 5.74 6.78
N LYS A 174 -9.58 5.53 7.96
CA LYS A 174 -10.14 6.61 8.79
C LYS A 174 -9.04 7.61 9.21
N PRO A 175 -9.40 8.86 9.56
CA PRO A 175 -8.44 9.82 10.09
C PRO A 175 -7.84 9.35 11.43
N GLU A 176 -6.56 9.69 11.68
CA GLU A 176 -5.91 9.39 12.97
C GLU A 176 -6.72 10.00 14.14
N GLY A 177 -7.09 9.17 15.11
CA GLY A 177 -7.79 9.60 16.33
C GLY A 177 -9.32 9.47 16.30
N SER A 178 -9.91 8.83 15.29
CA SER A 178 -11.28 8.30 15.44
C SER A 178 -11.21 6.97 16.20
N ASP A 179 -11.49 6.99 17.50
CA ASP A 179 -11.69 5.75 18.26
C ASP A 179 -12.81 4.91 17.61
N PRO A 180 -12.70 3.57 17.60
CA PRO A 180 -13.84 2.73 17.28
C PRO A 180 -14.89 2.92 18.38
N ASN A 181 -16.10 3.31 17.97
CA ASN A 181 -17.28 3.39 18.84
C ASN A 181 -17.66 2.02 19.40
#